data_AF-A0AA39MSF5-F1
#
_entry.id   AF-A0AA39MSF5-F1
#
_cell.length_a   1.000
_cell.length_b   1.000
_cell.length_c   1.000
_cell.angle_alpha   90.00
_cell.angle_beta   90.00
_cell.angle_gamma   90.00
#
_symmetry.space_group_name_H-M   'P 1'
#
loop_
_entity.id
_entity.type
_entity.pdbx_description
1 polymer ?
#
loop_
_entity_poly.entity_id
_entity_poly.type
_entity_poly.pdbx_seq_one_letter_code
_entity_poly.pdbx_strand_id
1 'polypeptide(L)'
;MILSRKEDVLKPPQGSDSSFLADSFYVTLFDILQGLLFLLLALVFLTAIFSSTVNRSKTWFMFMASIIEWCASYLIIIGQQTGKGPPVGLCIFQAAVIYSSNPFVTSAALALTVELFVKLKVMTKQTGTVSEKWTWGLVLFPPLVYLIVLIWVLVIGLEHPKLAECDDSDMFCHIKVSEEIGLAQPFVVSATVTLLVEILIVIFSVWNNVILFNHKRKTGVLLSENSSPFSLSAFIRRNALMTALTVLGIM
;
A
#
# COMPACT_ATOMS: atom_id res chain seq x y z
N MET A 1 4.49 -73.77 12.97
CA MET A 1 4.26 -73.21 14.32
C MET A 1 5.29 -72.08 14.47
N ILE A 2 5.03 -70.88 13.97
CA ILE A 2 4.16 -69.80 14.49
C ILE A 2 5.03 -68.72 15.18
N LEU A 3 5.00 -67.53 14.55
CA LEU A 3 5.15 -66.17 15.10
C LEU A 3 6.52 -65.72 15.62
N SER A 4 7.33 -65.16 14.72
CA SER A 4 8.14 -63.98 15.05
C SER A 4 7.37 -62.75 14.58
N ARG A 5 6.60 -62.16 15.50
CA ARG A 5 5.79 -60.94 15.28
C ARG A 5 6.76 -59.75 15.36
N LYS A 6 7.13 -59.17 14.21
CA LYS A 6 7.69 -57.82 14.13
C LYS A 6 6.64 -56.85 14.66
N GLU A 7 6.96 -56.17 15.75
CA GLU A 7 6.26 -54.97 16.17
C GLU A 7 6.71 -53.85 15.23
N ASP A 8 5.98 -53.68 14.13
CA ASP A 8 6.01 -52.44 13.38
C ASP A 8 5.35 -51.37 14.25
N VAL A 9 6.19 -50.66 15.01
CA VAL A 9 5.82 -49.41 15.69
C VAL A 9 5.49 -48.38 14.61
N LEU A 10 4.22 -48.36 14.22
CA LEU A 10 3.62 -47.30 13.41
C LEU A 10 3.67 -46.01 14.24
N LYS A 11 4.75 -45.25 14.08
CA LYS A 11 4.85 -43.89 14.58
C LYS A 11 3.86 -43.04 13.78
N PRO A 12 2.83 -42.43 14.38
CA PRO A 12 1.92 -41.56 13.63
C PRO A 12 2.70 -40.36 13.07
N PRO A 13 2.39 -39.87 11.86
CA PRO A 13 2.96 -38.64 11.31
C PRO A 13 2.31 -37.45 12.03
N GLN A 14 2.71 -37.20 13.27
CA GLN A 14 2.25 -36.06 14.06
C GLN A 14 3.24 -34.90 13.89
N GLY A 15 3.06 -34.09 12.85
CA GLY A 15 3.81 -32.84 12.70
C GLY A 15 3.63 -32.09 11.37
N SER A 16 3.44 -32.79 10.25
CA SER A 16 3.32 -32.16 8.92
C SER A 16 1.90 -31.69 8.58
N ASP A 17 0.90 -32.46 8.99
CA ASP A 17 -0.47 -32.22 8.52
C ASP A 17 -1.11 -31.03 9.23
N SER A 18 -0.77 -30.82 10.50
CA SER A 18 -1.25 -29.66 11.28
C SER A 18 -0.61 -28.34 10.87
N SER A 19 0.67 -28.35 10.44
CA SER A 19 1.36 -27.16 9.95
C SER A 19 0.82 -26.78 8.57
N PHE A 20 0.76 -27.74 7.64
CA PHE A 20 0.20 -27.52 6.31
C PHE A 20 -1.24 -26.96 6.32
N LEU A 21 -2.10 -27.48 7.21
CA LEU A 21 -3.47 -26.98 7.35
C LEU A 21 -3.53 -25.55 7.92
N ALA A 22 -2.61 -25.19 8.81
CA ALA A 22 -2.52 -23.84 9.35
C ALA A 22 -2.06 -22.86 8.28
N ASP A 23 -1.01 -23.19 7.52
CA ASP A 23 -0.46 -22.35 6.46
C ASP A 23 -1.51 -22.11 5.36
N SER A 24 -2.20 -23.17 4.93
CA SER A 24 -3.31 -23.08 3.97
C SER A 24 -4.46 -22.20 4.47
N PHE A 25 -4.76 -22.20 5.77
CA PHE A 25 -5.80 -21.34 6.35
C PHE A 25 -5.39 -19.86 6.28
N TYR A 26 -4.15 -19.53 6.63
CA TYR A 26 -3.66 -18.14 6.60
C TYR A 26 -3.62 -17.57 5.20
N VAL A 27 -3.13 -18.34 4.22
CA VAL A 27 -3.14 -17.93 2.80
C VAL A 27 -4.56 -17.66 2.33
N THR A 28 -5.51 -18.57 2.63
CA THR A 28 -6.91 -18.40 2.24
C THR A 28 -7.53 -17.16 2.88
N LEU A 29 -7.26 -16.93 4.18
CA LEU A 29 -7.76 -15.76 4.88
C LEU A 29 -7.19 -14.47 4.29
N PHE A 30 -5.88 -14.45 4.00
CA PHE A 30 -5.21 -13.33 3.36
C PHE A 30 -5.85 -13.01 2.00
N ASP A 31 -6.03 -14.00 1.13
CA ASP A 31 -6.64 -13.82 -0.19
C ASP A 31 -8.07 -13.28 -0.11
N ILE A 32 -8.88 -13.79 0.82
CA ILE A 32 -10.25 -13.32 1.03
C ILE A 32 -10.26 -11.86 1.47
N LEU A 33 -9.44 -11.50 2.46
CA LEU A 33 -9.36 -10.13 2.95
C LEU A 33 -8.87 -9.17 1.86
N GLN A 34 -7.84 -9.58 1.12
CA GLN A 34 -7.25 -8.80 0.04
C GLN A 34 -8.23 -8.63 -1.13
N GLY A 35 -8.93 -9.69 -1.51
CA GLY A 35 -9.97 -9.68 -2.54
C GLY A 35 -11.18 -8.83 -2.17
N LEU A 36 -11.62 -8.89 -0.91
CA LEU A 36 -12.67 -8.02 -0.39
C LEU A 36 -12.25 -6.54 -0.42
N LEU A 37 -11.03 -6.23 0.02
CA LEU A 37 -10.50 -4.87 -0.02
C LEU A 37 -10.44 -4.34 -1.46
N PHE A 38 -9.90 -5.14 -2.39
CA PHE A 38 -9.87 -4.81 -3.81
C PHE A 38 -11.26 -4.51 -4.36
N LEU A 39 -12.23 -5.41 -4.11
CA LEU A 39 -13.60 -5.26 -4.62
C LEU A 39 -14.27 -4.00 -4.07
N LEU A 40 -14.19 -3.76 -2.77
CA LEU A 40 -14.81 -2.59 -2.13
C LEU A 40 -14.19 -1.29 -2.65
N LEU A 41 -12.86 -1.22 -2.78
CA LEU A 41 -12.18 -0.05 -3.32
C LEU A 41 -12.51 0.19 -4.79
N ALA A 42 -12.56 -0.86 -5.61
CA ALA A 42 -12.96 -0.78 -7.01
C ALA A 42 -14.39 -0.25 -7.13
N LEU A 43 -15.32 -0.74 -6.31
CA LEU A 43 -16.70 -0.23 -6.27
C LEU A 43 -16.75 1.26 -5.91
N VAL A 44 -16.00 1.70 -4.91
CA VAL A 44 -15.92 3.13 -4.53
C VAL A 44 -15.33 3.97 -5.67
N PHE A 45 -14.27 3.48 -6.31
CA PHE A 45 -13.60 4.16 -7.41
C PHE A 45 -14.51 4.29 -8.64
N LEU A 46 -15.15 3.21 -9.06
CA LEU A 46 -16.12 3.20 -10.16
C LEU A 46 -17.32 4.09 -9.86
N THR A 47 -17.86 4.01 -8.64
CA THR A 47 -18.96 4.89 -8.21
C THR A 47 -18.56 6.36 -8.31
N ALA A 48 -17.34 6.71 -7.89
CA ALA A 48 -16.84 8.09 -7.99
C ALA A 48 -16.62 8.56 -9.44
N ILE A 49 -16.26 7.65 -10.37
CA ILE A 49 -16.12 7.98 -11.80
C ILE A 49 -17.49 8.21 -12.45
N PHE A 50 -18.47 7.34 -12.16
CA PHE A 50 -19.78 7.39 -12.81
C PHE A 50 -20.78 8.34 -12.13
N SER A 51 -20.51 8.74 -10.89
CA SER A 51 -21.36 9.67 -10.16
C SER A 51 -21.08 11.12 -10.57
N SER A 52 -22.03 11.74 -11.25
CA SER A 52 -21.99 13.17 -11.58
C SER A 52 -22.12 14.09 -10.36
N THR A 53 -22.53 13.55 -9.21
CA THR A 53 -22.70 14.33 -7.97
C THR A 53 -21.43 14.37 -7.11
N VAL A 54 -20.48 13.45 -7.34
CA VAL A 54 -19.28 13.30 -6.51
C VAL A 54 -18.07 13.95 -7.19
N ASN A 55 -17.79 15.21 -6.85
CA ASN A 55 -16.60 15.91 -7.34
C ASN A 55 -15.36 15.57 -6.49
N ARG A 56 -14.37 14.88 -7.08
CA ARG A 56 -13.09 14.54 -6.45
C ARG A 56 -11.90 15.14 -7.21
N SER A 57 -10.79 15.35 -6.51
CA SER A 57 -9.56 15.82 -7.14
C SER A 57 -8.89 14.72 -7.98
N LYS A 58 -8.08 15.13 -8.96
CA LYS A 58 -7.27 14.18 -9.76
C LYS A 58 -6.31 13.36 -8.88
N THR A 59 -5.72 13.97 -7.84
CA THR A 59 -4.86 13.27 -6.88
C THR A 59 -5.61 12.24 -6.05
N TRP A 60 -6.90 12.45 -5.76
CA TRP A 60 -7.72 11.47 -5.05
C TRP A 60 -7.93 10.23 -5.91
N PHE A 61 -8.23 10.41 -7.21
CA PHE A 61 -8.31 9.28 -8.15
C PHE A 61 -6.97 8.54 -8.27
N MET A 62 -5.84 9.26 -8.33
CA MET A 62 -4.51 8.64 -8.35
C MET A 62 -4.24 7.81 -7.09
N PHE A 63 -4.57 8.34 -5.91
CA PHE A 63 -4.40 7.61 -4.65
C PHE A 63 -5.28 6.37 -4.55
N MET A 64 -6.55 6.46 -4.96
CA MET A 64 -7.44 5.29 -5.01
C MET A 64 -6.93 4.24 -6.00
N ALA A 65 -6.49 4.67 -7.19
CA ALA A 65 -5.91 3.79 -8.19
C ALA A 65 -4.65 3.07 -7.66
N SER A 66 -3.79 3.78 -6.91
CA SER A 66 -2.60 3.15 -6.32
C SER A 66 -2.93 2.09 -5.27
N ILE A 67 -3.98 2.28 -4.45
CA ILE A 67 -4.36 1.26 -3.46
C ILE A 67 -4.99 0.05 -4.18
N ILE A 68 -5.81 0.27 -5.22
CA ILE A 68 -6.37 -0.81 -6.03
C ILE A 68 -5.25 -1.62 -6.69
N GLU A 69 -4.25 -0.95 -7.24
CA GLU A 69 -3.06 -1.56 -7.82
C GLU A 69 -2.27 -2.37 -6.79
N TRP A 70 -2.02 -1.79 -5.61
CA TRP A 70 -1.38 -2.50 -4.48
C TRP A 70 -2.17 -3.75 -4.11
N CYS A 71 -3.50 -3.68 -4.07
CA CYS A 71 -4.30 -4.86 -3.79
C CYS A 71 -4.22 -5.91 -4.90
N ALA A 72 -4.23 -5.47 -6.16
CA ALA A 72 -4.11 -6.37 -7.29
C ALA A 72 -2.76 -7.09 -7.29
N SER A 73 -1.68 -6.43 -6.85
CA SER A 73 -0.32 -7.01 -6.79
C SER A 73 -0.27 -8.30 -5.96
N TYR A 74 -0.90 -8.31 -4.79
CA TYR A 74 -0.94 -9.48 -3.92
C TYR A 74 -1.82 -10.61 -4.48
N LEU A 75 -2.83 -10.29 -5.30
CA LEU A 75 -3.74 -11.28 -5.89
C LEU A 75 -3.17 -11.95 -7.16
N ILE A 76 -2.00 -11.55 -7.66
CA ILE A 76 -1.43 -12.07 -8.92
C ILE A 76 -1.23 -13.59 -8.90
N ILE A 77 -0.78 -14.15 -7.78
CA ILE A 77 -0.47 -15.58 -7.65
C ILE A 77 -1.59 -16.39 -6.98
N ILE A 78 -2.79 -15.82 -6.85
CA ILE A 78 -3.91 -16.50 -6.18
C ILE A 78 -4.13 -17.90 -6.76
N GLY A 79 -4.22 -18.89 -5.88
CA GLY A 79 -4.37 -20.30 -6.27
C GLY A 79 -3.10 -20.98 -6.79
N GLN A 80 -1.97 -20.28 -6.85
CA GLN A 80 -0.63 -20.83 -7.12
C GLN A 80 0.32 -20.71 -5.93
N GLN A 81 -0.18 -20.23 -4.79
CA GLN A 81 0.58 -20.04 -3.54
C GLN A 81 1.03 -21.36 -2.92
N THR A 82 0.17 -22.39 -2.89
CA THR A 82 0.47 -23.68 -2.25
C THR A 82 0.89 -24.76 -3.26
N GLY A 83 1.70 -25.71 -2.79
CA GLY A 83 2.08 -26.90 -3.57
C GLY A 83 3.33 -26.69 -4.43
N LYS A 84 3.17 -26.62 -5.76
CA LYS A 84 4.32 -26.50 -6.69
C LYS A 84 4.87 -25.07 -6.83
N GLY A 85 4.15 -24.08 -6.28
CA GLY A 85 4.49 -22.66 -6.37
C GLY A 85 4.25 -22.05 -7.76
N PRO A 86 4.27 -20.71 -7.87
CA PRO A 86 4.13 -20.01 -9.14
C PRO A 86 5.39 -20.18 -10.00
N PRO A 87 5.26 -20.07 -11.34
CA PRO A 87 6.43 -20.00 -12.22
C PRO A 87 7.33 -18.83 -11.82
N VAL A 88 8.66 -19.02 -11.89
CA VAL A 88 9.66 -18.02 -11.48
C VAL A 88 9.40 -16.64 -12.10
N GLY A 89 9.04 -16.57 -13.39
CA GLY A 89 8.72 -15.30 -14.05
C GLY A 89 7.50 -14.59 -13.46
N LEU A 90 6.46 -15.34 -13.08
CA LEU A 90 5.28 -14.79 -12.41
C LEU A 90 5.63 -14.30 -11.00
N CYS A 91 6.50 -15.04 -10.31
CA CYS A 91 6.98 -14.70 -8.98
C CYS A 91 7.84 -13.41 -8.98
N ILE A 92 8.76 -13.29 -9.94
CA ILE A 92 9.54 -12.05 -10.16
C ILE A 92 8.61 -10.88 -10.49
N PHE A 93 7.64 -11.09 -11.38
CA PHE A 93 6.70 -10.04 -11.76
C PHE A 93 5.88 -9.59 -10.54
N GLN A 94 5.34 -10.51 -9.75
CA GLN A 94 4.61 -10.17 -8.54
C GLN A 94 5.48 -9.40 -7.55
N ALA A 95 6.69 -9.89 -7.25
CA ALA A 95 7.61 -9.23 -6.34
C ALA A 95 7.93 -7.80 -6.81
N ALA A 96 8.17 -7.62 -8.11
CA ALA A 96 8.42 -6.30 -8.68
C ALA A 96 7.25 -5.34 -8.52
N VAL A 97 6.03 -5.81 -8.81
CA VAL A 97 4.81 -5.02 -8.60
C VAL A 97 4.68 -4.66 -7.12
N ILE A 98 4.70 -5.62 -6.19
CA ILE A 98 4.59 -5.38 -4.74
C ILE A 98 5.61 -4.35 -4.24
N TYR A 99 6.89 -4.53 -4.56
CA TYR A 99 7.94 -3.61 -4.11
C TYR A 99 7.81 -2.21 -4.71
N SER A 100 7.22 -2.07 -5.91
CA SER A 100 6.95 -0.77 -6.52
C SER A 100 5.63 -0.13 -6.05
N SER A 101 4.65 -0.93 -5.62
CA SER A 101 3.36 -0.44 -5.13
C SER A 101 3.49 0.33 -3.81
N ASN A 102 4.37 -0.08 -2.90
CA ASN A 102 4.59 0.63 -1.62
C ASN A 102 4.99 2.12 -1.82
N PRO A 103 6.07 2.44 -2.58
CA PRO A 103 6.42 3.83 -2.85
C PRO A 103 5.39 4.53 -3.76
N PHE A 104 4.61 3.80 -4.56
CA PHE A 104 3.52 4.38 -5.36
C PHE A 104 2.35 4.87 -4.51
N VAL A 105 1.85 4.05 -3.60
CA VAL A 105 0.75 4.41 -2.69
C VAL A 105 1.15 5.59 -1.81
N THR A 106 2.36 5.55 -1.24
CA THR A 106 2.84 6.63 -0.38
C THR A 106 3.11 7.92 -1.14
N SER A 107 3.67 7.86 -2.36
CA SER A 107 3.84 9.06 -3.19
C SER A 107 2.50 9.64 -3.64
N ALA A 108 1.50 8.81 -3.93
CA ALA A 108 0.14 9.27 -4.23
C ALA A 108 -0.54 9.90 -3.01
N ALA A 109 -0.34 9.35 -1.81
CA ALA A 109 -0.80 9.94 -0.55
C ALA A 109 -0.13 11.30 -0.28
N LEU A 110 1.17 11.42 -0.55
CA LEU A 110 1.88 12.70 -0.46
C LEU A 110 1.30 13.71 -1.43
N ALA A 111 1.06 13.33 -2.70
CA ALA A 111 0.47 14.22 -3.68
C ALA A 111 -0.90 14.75 -3.24
N LEU A 112 -1.76 13.88 -2.70
CA LEU A 112 -3.06 14.26 -2.14
C LEU A 112 -2.92 15.21 -0.92
N THR A 113 -1.98 14.92 -0.02
CA THR A 113 -1.71 15.75 1.18
C THR A 113 -1.18 17.14 0.82
N VAL A 114 -0.30 17.22 -0.18
CA VAL A 114 0.25 18.48 -0.70
C VAL A 114 -0.82 19.29 -1.43
N GLU A 115 -1.69 18.65 -2.21
CA GLU A 115 -2.84 19.34 -2.83
C GLU A 115 -3.76 19.94 -1.76
N LEU A 116 -4.06 19.20 -0.70
CA LEU A 116 -4.84 19.70 0.43
C LEU A 116 -4.17 20.91 1.09
N PHE A 117 -2.85 20.83 1.31
CA PHE A 117 -2.08 21.93 1.90
C PHE A 117 -2.14 23.22 1.08
N VAL A 118 -1.96 23.12 -0.23
CA VAL A 118 -2.03 24.29 -1.11
C VAL A 118 -3.44 24.85 -1.15
N LYS A 119 -4.48 24.01 -1.24
CA LYS A 119 -5.88 24.44 -1.17
C LYS A 119 -6.20 25.17 0.14
N LEU A 120 -5.75 24.64 1.28
CA LEU A 120 -5.95 25.28 2.59
C LEU A 120 -5.23 26.62 2.69
N LYS A 121 -4.00 26.73 2.18
CA LYS A 121 -3.27 28.01 2.15
C LYS A 121 -3.97 29.05 1.29
N VAL A 122 -4.44 28.66 0.11
CA VAL A 122 -5.18 29.53 -0.83
C VAL A 122 -6.45 30.06 -0.16
N MET A 123 -7.25 29.16 0.45
CA MET A 123 -8.45 29.54 1.19
C MET A 123 -8.15 30.48 2.37
N THR A 124 -7.10 30.20 3.15
CA THR A 124 -6.75 30.99 4.33
C THR A 124 -6.21 32.37 3.99
N LYS A 125 -5.46 32.50 2.89
CA LYS A 125 -4.85 33.77 2.47
C LYS A 125 -5.72 34.60 1.52
N GLN A 126 -6.88 34.07 1.09
CA GLN A 126 -7.72 34.67 0.03
C GLN A 126 -6.92 35.01 -1.24
N THR A 127 -5.78 34.35 -1.46
CA THR A 127 -4.95 34.51 -2.67
C THR A 127 -5.53 33.64 -3.78
N GLY A 128 -5.29 34.01 -5.05
CA GLY A 128 -5.94 33.43 -6.23
C GLY A 128 -5.81 31.91 -6.45
N THR A 129 -6.30 31.45 -7.61
CA THR A 129 -6.42 30.03 -7.97
C THR A 129 -5.07 29.32 -8.11
N VAL A 130 -5.05 28.01 -7.81
CA VAL A 130 -3.89 27.15 -8.02
C VAL A 130 -3.72 26.91 -9.53
N SER A 131 -2.49 27.04 -10.04
CA SER A 131 -2.19 26.78 -11.45
C SER A 131 -2.44 25.31 -11.82
N GLU A 132 -3.15 25.07 -12.92
CA GLU A 132 -3.44 23.72 -13.42
C GLU A 132 -2.17 22.89 -13.70
N LYS A 133 -1.09 23.53 -14.15
CA LYS A 133 0.20 22.87 -14.42
C LYS A 133 0.79 22.22 -13.16
N TRP A 134 0.61 22.84 -12.01
CA TRP A 134 1.12 22.33 -10.74
C TRP A 134 0.34 21.08 -10.29
N THR A 135 -0.98 21.06 -10.51
CA THR A 135 -1.82 19.89 -10.25
C THR A 135 -1.43 18.69 -11.12
N TRP A 136 -1.10 18.90 -12.39
CA TRP A 136 -0.62 17.82 -13.25
C TRP A 136 0.74 17.28 -12.82
N GLY A 137 1.65 18.13 -12.35
CA GLY A 137 2.93 17.70 -11.77
C GLY A 137 2.74 16.75 -10.58
N LEU A 138 1.80 17.07 -9.68
CA LEU A 138 1.45 16.22 -8.54
C LEU A 138 0.85 14.87 -8.94
N VAL A 139 0.05 14.85 -10.01
CA VAL A 139 -0.58 13.60 -10.49
C VAL A 139 0.43 12.72 -11.21
N LEU A 140 1.41 13.30 -11.90
CA LEU A 140 2.41 12.54 -12.66
C LEU A 140 3.53 11.98 -11.78
N PHE A 141 3.82 12.61 -10.64
CA PHE A 141 4.89 12.19 -9.75
C PHE A 141 4.75 10.73 -9.25
N PRO A 142 3.60 10.26 -8.72
CA PRO A 142 3.48 8.90 -8.21
C PRO A 142 3.68 7.80 -9.27
N PRO A 143 3.06 7.87 -10.47
CA PRO A 143 3.33 6.89 -11.54
C PRO A 143 4.80 6.85 -11.99
N LEU A 144 5.51 7.99 -11.96
CA LEU A 144 6.93 8.00 -12.30
C LEU A 144 7.76 7.24 -11.26
N VAL A 145 7.48 7.44 -9.97
CA VAL A 145 8.13 6.69 -8.88
C VAL A 145 7.86 5.20 -9.02
N TYR A 146 6.59 4.83 -9.26
CA TYR A 146 6.19 3.45 -9.50
C TYR A 146 6.99 2.81 -10.63
N LEU A 147 7.00 3.43 -11.82
CA LEU A 147 7.67 2.87 -13.00
C LEU A 147 9.18 2.73 -12.80
N ILE A 148 9.82 3.70 -12.15
CA ILE A 148 11.26 3.64 -11.87
C ILE A 148 11.58 2.44 -10.96
N VAL A 149 10.83 2.27 -9.86
CA VAL A 149 11.04 1.15 -8.92
C VAL A 149 10.66 -0.18 -9.57
N LEU A 150 9.56 -0.24 -10.32
CA LEU A 150 9.12 -1.45 -11.03
C LEU A 150 10.19 -1.95 -12.00
N ILE A 151 10.69 -1.06 -12.87
CA ILE A 151 11.74 -1.40 -13.85
C ILE A 151 13.00 -1.86 -13.11
N TRP A 152 13.41 -1.14 -12.06
CA TRP A 152 14.56 -1.51 -11.25
C TRP A 152 14.45 -2.93 -10.69
N VAL A 153 13.32 -3.26 -10.03
CA VAL A 153 13.13 -4.57 -9.41
C VAL A 153 13.00 -5.68 -10.46
N LEU A 154 12.36 -5.41 -11.60
CA LEU A 154 12.32 -6.36 -12.72
C LEU A 154 13.72 -6.67 -13.23
N VAL A 155 14.59 -5.68 -13.40
CA VAL A 155 15.98 -5.90 -13.83
C VAL A 155 16.70 -6.81 -12.84
N ILE A 156 16.65 -6.49 -11.54
CA ILE A 156 17.29 -7.30 -10.49
C ILE A 156 16.74 -8.74 -10.47
N GLY A 157 15.41 -8.90 -10.56
CA GLY A 157 14.77 -10.21 -10.56
C GLY A 157 15.10 -11.06 -11.79
N LEU A 158 15.24 -10.43 -12.96
CA LEU A 158 15.62 -11.11 -14.20
C LEU A 158 17.11 -11.47 -14.25
N GLU A 159 17.98 -10.68 -13.64
CA GLU A 159 19.41 -10.99 -13.50
C GLU A 159 19.66 -12.14 -12.52
N HIS A 160 18.86 -12.22 -11.44
CA HIS A 160 19.00 -13.25 -10.40
C HIS A 160 17.71 -14.07 -10.19
N PRO A 161 17.24 -14.83 -11.20
CA PRO A 161 15.96 -15.52 -11.13
C PRO A 161 15.89 -16.61 -10.06
N LYS A 162 17.04 -17.11 -9.59
CA LYS A 162 17.14 -18.10 -8.51
C LYS A 162 16.85 -17.51 -7.12
N LEU A 163 16.81 -16.20 -7.00
CA LEU A 163 16.54 -15.51 -5.73
C LEU A 163 15.05 -15.18 -5.55
N ALA A 164 14.23 -15.33 -6.59
CA ALA A 164 12.80 -15.12 -6.50
C ALA A 164 12.13 -16.39 -5.97
N GLU A 165 11.41 -16.26 -4.85
CA GLU A 165 10.62 -17.35 -4.27
C GLU A 165 9.39 -16.82 -3.53
N CYS A 166 8.48 -17.72 -3.17
CA CYS A 166 7.44 -17.41 -2.20
C CYS A 166 8.08 -17.13 -0.83
N ASP A 167 7.56 -16.15 -0.13
CA ASP A 167 7.85 -15.90 1.27
C ASP A 167 7.54 -17.13 2.14
N ASP A 168 8.10 -17.20 3.36
CA ASP A 168 7.89 -18.31 4.30
C ASP A 168 6.40 -18.52 4.64
N SER A 169 5.57 -17.49 4.45
CA SER A 169 4.11 -17.55 4.62
C SER A 169 3.34 -18.11 3.42
N ASP A 170 4.02 -18.38 2.31
CA ASP A 170 3.46 -18.74 0.99
C ASP A 170 2.47 -17.70 0.43
N MET A 171 2.33 -16.51 1.03
CA MET A 171 1.30 -15.53 0.64
C MET A 171 1.66 -14.74 -0.62
N PHE A 172 2.94 -14.41 -0.79
CA PHE A 172 3.44 -13.57 -1.89
C PHE A 172 4.89 -13.90 -2.23
N CYS A 173 5.31 -13.48 -3.41
CA CYS A 173 6.68 -13.62 -3.86
C CYS A 173 7.59 -12.48 -3.39
N HIS A 174 8.82 -12.84 -3.01
CA HIS A 174 9.87 -11.91 -2.60
C HIS A 174 11.19 -12.26 -3.29
N ILE A 175 12.14 -11.32 -3.26
CA ILE A 175 13.51 -11.54 -3.75
C ILE A 175 14.41 -11.69 -2.53
N LYS A 176 15.04 -12.86 -2.38
CA LYS A 176 15.91 -13.19 -1.25
C LYS A 176 17.01 -12.16 -1.03
N VAL A 177 17.34 -12.00 0.24
CA VAL A 177 18.57 -11.33 0.68
C VAL A 177 19.77 -12.14 0.19
N SER A 178 20.60 -11.51 -0.63
CA SER A 178 21.85 -12.08 -1.13
C SER A 178 22.97 -11.05 -1.02
N GLU A 179 24.17 -11.52 -0.70
CA GLU A 179 25.39 -10.70 -0.71
C GLU A 179 25.70 -10.16 -2.11
N GLU A 180 25.27 -10.87 -3.18
CA GLU A 180 25.46 -10.45 -4.57
C GLU A 180 24.77 -9.13 -4.89
N ILE A 181 23.62 -8.86 -4.26
CA ILE A 181 22.81 -7.65 -4.49
C ILE A 181 23.23 -6.51 -3.54
N GLY A 182 23.78 -6.83 -2.37
CA GLY A 182 24.22 -5.85 -1.38
C GLY A 182 23.11 -4.87 -0.95
N LEU A 183 23.40 -3.57 -0.93
CA LEU A 183 22.43 -2.51 -0.55
C LEU A 183 21.35 -2.24 -1.61
N ALA A 184 21.45 -2.81 -2.81
CA ALA A 184 20.48 -2.64 -3.89
C ALA A 184 19.24 -3.55 -3.76
N GLN A 185 19.08 -4.21 -2.60
CA GLN A 185 17.99 -5.16 -2.37
C GLN A 185 16.62 -4.47 -2.55
N PRO A 186 15.71 -5.08 -3.35
CA PRO A 186 14.39 -4.51 -3.65
C PRO A 186 13.62 -4.03 -2.43
N PHE A 187 13.58 -4.83 -1.35
CA PHE A 187 12.88 -4.45 -0.13
C PHE A 187 13.53 -3.25 0.58
N VAL A 188 14.87 -3.16 0.60
CA VAL A 188 15.60 -2.05 1.23
C VAL A 188 15.34 -0.75 0.48
N VAL A 189 15.45 -0.79 -0.85
CA VAL A 189 15.20 0.38 -1.71
C VAL A 189 13.75 0.82 -1.60
N SER A 190 12.80 -0.11 -1.72
CA SER A 190 11.37 0.16 -1.58
C SER A 190 11.04 0.77 -0.22
N ALA A 191 11.52 0.19 0.88
CA ALA A 191 11.31 0.69 2.23
C ALA A 191 11.95 2.07 2.42
N THR A 192 13.17 2.28 1.94
CA THR A 192 13.86 3.57 2.06
C THR A 192 13.12 4.69 1.34
N VAL A 193 12.68 4.45 0.09
CA VAL A 193 11.89 5.43 -0.68
C VAL A 193 10.58 5.72 0.03
N THR A 194 9.90 4.67 0.51
CA THR A 194 8.62 4.77 1.24
C THR A 194 8.78 5.62 2.50
N LEU A 195 9.77 5.32 3.35
CA LEU A 195 10.05 6.07 4.59
C LEU A 195 10.35 7.55 4.34
N LEU A 196 11.15 7.86 3.30
CA LEU A 196 11.45 9.24 2.94
C LEU A 196 10.19 10.01 2.55
N VAL A 197 9.28 9.37 1.80
CA VAL A 197 8.01 9.96 1.39
C VAL A 197 7.06 10.12 2.59
N GLU A 198 7.00 9.15 3.48
CA GLU A 198 6.20 9.20 4.71
C GLU A 198 6.60 10.35 5.63
N ILE A 199 7.90 10.59 5.79
CA ILE A 199 8.40 11.75 6.55
C ILE A 199 7.82 13.06 5.99
N LEU A 200 7.78 13.19 4.65
CA LEU A 200 7.17 14.36 4.01
C LEU A 200 5.66 14.43 4.26
N ILE A 201 4.95 13.30 4.21
CA ILE A 201 3.51 13.24 4.55
C ILE A 201 3.27 13.74 5.97
N VAL A 202 4.05 13.28 6.95
CA VAL A 202 3.95 13.70 8.34
C VAL A 202 4.16 15.21 8.46
N ILE A 203 5.21 15.74 7.83
CA ILE A 203 5.51 17.19 7.84
C ILE A 203 4.33 18.00 7.29
N PHE A 204 3.82 17.66 6.10
CA PHE A 204 2.70 18.37 5.49
C PHE A 204 1.40 18.19 6.26
N SER A 205 1.15 17.02 6.85
CA SER A 205 -0.03 16.75 7.66
C SER A 205 -0.03 17.57 8.96
N VAL A 206 1.11 17.66 9.64
CA VAL A 206 1.28 18.54 10.80
C VAL A 206 1.03 19.99 10.40
N TRP A 207 1.60 20.45 9.28
CA TRP A 207 1.35 21.81 8.80
C TRP A 207 -0.11 22.08 8.46
N ASN A 208 -0.81 21.14 7.80
CA ASN A 208 -2.24 21.24 7.53
C ASN A 208 -3.04 21.45 8.82
N ASN A 209 -2.74 20.66 9.85
CA ASN A 209 -3.37 20.77 11.16
C ASN A 209 -3.07 22.12 11.84
N VAL A 210 -1.83 22.62 11.77
CA VAL A 210 -1.44 23.92 12.33
C VAL A 210 -2.19 25.07 11.62
N ILE A 211 -2.30 25.03 10.29
CA ILE A 211 -3.03 26.04 9.52
C ILE A 211 -4.51 26.04 9.93
N LEU A 212 -5.14 24.86 9.98
CA LEU A 212 -6.54 24.71 10.38
C LEU A 212 -6.79 25.20 11.81
N PHE A 213 -5.90 24.85 12.75
CA PHE A 213 -6.00 25.26 14.14
C PHE A 213 -5.87 26.78 14.30
N ASN A 214 -4.88 27.38 13.63
CA ASN A 214 -4.67 28.83 13.66
C ASN A 214 -5.83 29.59 13.00
N HIS A 215 -6.38 29.08 11.91
CA HIS A 215 -7.57 29.66 11.28
C HIS A 215 -8.75 29.63 12.25
N LYS A 216 -9.07 28.46 12.82
CA LYS A 216 -10.16 28.30 13.80
C LYS A 216 -10.01 29.27 14.98
N ARG A 217 -8.79 29.43 15.50
CA ARG A 217 -8.52 30.35 16.62
C ARG A 217 -8.78 31.82 16.25
N LYS A 218 -8.48 32.22 15.00
CA LYS A 218 -8.61 33.61 14.55
C LYS A 218 -10.04 34.01 14.19
N THR A 219 -10.75 33.17 13.46
CA THR A 219 -12.09 33.52 12.96
C THR A 219 -13.21 33.12 13.91
N GLY A 220 -13.00 32.19 14.84
CA GLY A 220 -14.07 31.58 15.65
C GLY A 220 -15.07 30.75 14.84
N VAL A 221 -15.14 30.96 13.51
CA VAL A 221 -15.96 30.27 12.53
C VAL A 221 -15.19 29.11 11.90
N LEU A 222 -15.85 27.94 11.84
CA LEU A 222 -15.36 26.72 11.19
C LEU A 222 -15.54 26.86 9.66
N LEU A 223 -14.52 26.51 8.87
CA LEU A 223 -14.53 26.64 7.39
C LEU A 223 -15.62 25.84 6.63
N SER A 224 -16.54 25.15 7.31
CA SER A 224 -17.65 24.43 6.68
C SER A 224 -18.65 23.92 7.74
N GLU A 225 -19.34 24.81 8.46
CA GLU A 225 -20.41 24.39 9.39
C GLU A 225 -21.79 24.31 8.73
N ASN A 226 -22.01 25.00 7.59
CA ASN A 226 -23.34 25.12 7.00
C ASN A 226 -23.73 24.07 5.94
N SER A 227 -22.88 23.08 5.59
CA SER A 227 -23.28 22.12 4.53
C SER A 227 -22.67 20.72 4.57
N SER A 228 -21.82 20.38 5.54
CA SER A 228 -21.17 19.06 5.60
C SER A 228 -21.43 18.34 6.93
N PRO A 229 -21.86 17.07 6.94
CA PRO A 229 -22.11 16.28 8.16
C PRO A 229 -20.83 15.93 8.95
N PHE A 230 -19.66 16.38 8.49
CA PHE A 230 -18.37 16.10 9.12
C PHE A 230 -17.81 17.34 9.82
N SER A 231 -17.70 17.27 11.15
CA SER A 231 -17.05 18.32 11.94
C SER A 231 -15.56 18.37 11.61
N LEU A 232 -15.03 19.54 11.25
CA LEU A 232 -13.60 19.80 11.05
C LEU A 232 -12.75 19.33 12.25
N SER A 233 -13.32 19.36 13.46
CA SER A 233 -12.67 18.84 14.66
C SER A 233 -12.44 17.33 14.61
N ALA A 234 -13.38 16.58 14.02
CA ALA A 234 -13.24 15.15 13.78
C ALA A 234 -12.22 14.87 12.67
N PHE A 235 -12.15 15.72 11.64
CA PHE A 235 -11.12 15.64 10.60
C PHE A 235 -9.72 15.86 11.17
N ILE A 236 -9.52 16.90 12.00
CA ILE A 236 -8.24 17.16 12.67
C ILE A 236 -7.86 15.99 13.59
N ARG A 237 -8.80 15.48 14.40
CA ARG A 237 -8.54 14.34 15.30
C ARG A 237 -8.19 13.06 14.54
N ARG A 238 -8.90 12.76 13.44
CA ARG A 238 -8.63 11.58 12.60
C ARG A 238 -7.28 11.70 11.89
N ASN A 239 -6.95 12.85 11.31
CA ASN A 239 -5.64 13.05 10.68
C ASN A 239 -4.51 12.98 11.71
N ALA A 240 -4.67 13.59 12.88
CA ALA A 240 -3.67 13.52 13.95
C ALA A 240 -3.47 12.08 14.45
N LEU A 241 -4.55 11.31 14.60
CA LEU A 241 -4.49 9.90 14.95
C LEU A 241 -3.77 9.08 13.86
N MET A 242 -4.14 9.26 12.59
CA MET A 242 -3.48 8.56 11.48
C MET A 242 -2.00 8.93 11.37
N THR A 243 -1.65 10.19 11.62
CA THR A 243 -0.25 10.66 11.66
C THR A 243 0.50 10.03 12.84
N ALA A 244 -0.15 9.88 13.99
CA ALA A 244 0.46 9.21 15.14
C ALA A 244 0.66 7.71 14.90
N LEU A 245 -0.31 7.04 14.27
CA LEU A 245 -0.21 5.61 13.93
C LEU A 245 0.90 5.32 12.91
N THR A 246 1.06 6.20 11.91
CA THR A 246 2.17 6.12 10.95
C THR A 246 3.53 6.36 11.61
N VAL A 247 3.65 7.34 12.51
CA VAL A 247 4.91 7.57 13.28
C VAL A 247 5.25 6.40 14.20
N LEU A 248 4.26 5.68 14.72
CA LEU A 248 4.46 4.49 15.55
C LEU A 248 4.76 3.21 14.76
N GLY A 249 4.78 3.26 13.43
CA GLY A 249 5.05 2.10 12.56
C GLY A 249 3.95 1.03 12.61
N ILE A 250 2.70 1.42 12.90
CA ILE A 250 1.54 0.50 12.99
C ILE A 250 0.78 0.45 11.65
N MET A 251 1.21 1.21 10.64
CA MET A 251 0.66 1.15 9.28
C MET A 251 1.68 0.62 8.29
#